data_AF-A0A2K1JVH0-F1
#
_entry.id   AF-A0A2K1JVH0-F1
#
_cell.length_a   1.000
_cell.length_b   1.000
_cell.length_c   1.000
_cell.angle_alpha   90.00
_cell.angle_beta   90.00
_cell.angle_gamma   90.00
#
_symmetry.space_group_name_H-M   'P 1'
#
loop_
_entity.id
_entity.type
_entity.pdbx_description
1 polymer ?
#
loop_
_entity_poly.entity_id
_entity_poly.type
_entity_poly.pdbx_seq_one_letter_code
_entity_poly.pdbx_strand_id
1 'polypeptide(L)'
;MKLTHGSSTGWWLLPTPLSSLALLLILVLFPELALTQPNKDDIACLQGFQSMVKGADPALFINWTSSAFPCNTTQDGRGPTFVGVTCSSSRVVSLVLSNKGLTGTISPNLSLCRNLGILDLSQNSLTGTLPSTLGMLSYLMTLNVSHNQISGPIPAEIANCSYLHELDLEQNRFSGELPAALATLQKLQTFDVSHNNLEGPIPTGLSNTSDGRPRFNASSFEGNPGLYGFPLPYAKGHNLSILAIVGIGLGSGFLSLIVSFTAVCIWLRVTEQRLAAEEGKISQLVPEYD
;
A
#
# COMPACT_ATOMS: atom_id res chain seq x y z
N MET A 1 -97.69 -7.64 -1.88
CA MET A 1 -96.35 -8.01 -1.36
C MET A 1 -96.31 -9.53 -1.29
N LYS A 2 -95.41 -10.30 -1.89
CA LYS A 2 -93.97 -10.11 -2.10
C LYS A 2 -93.53 -11.04 -3.26
N LEU A 3 -92.52 -10.57 -3.99
CA LEU A 3 -91.97 -11.13 -5.23
C LEU A 3 -91.04 -12.34 -5.01
N THR A 4 -90.83 -13.09 -6.09
CA THR A 4 -90.05 -14.32 -6.32
C THR A 4 -88.53 -14.13 -6.45
N HIS A 5 -87.78 -15.21 -6.18
CA HIS A 5 -86.48 -15.68 -6.70
C HIS A 5 -85.23 -14.76 -6.78
N GLY A 6 -84.08 -15.30 -6.34
CA GLY A 6 -82.74 -14.87 -6.74
C GLY A 6 -81.61 -15.44 -5.88
N SER A 7 -80.85 -16.40 -6.42
CA SER A 7 -79.63 -16.98 -5.84
C SER A 7 -78.45 -16.00 -5.81
N SER A 8 -77.58 -16.07 -4.80
CA SER A 8 -76.12 -16.00 -5.01
C SER A 8 -75.36 -16.42 -3.75
N THR A 9 -74.43 -17.35 -3.93
CA THR A 9 -73.54 -17.97 -2.96
C THR A 9 -72.44 -17.02 -2.51
N GLY A 10 -72.33 -16.75 -1.21
CA GLY A 10 -71.18 -16.09 -0.59
C GLY A 10 -70.37 -17.08 0.25
N TRP A 11 -69.29 -17.60 -0.31
CA TRP A 11 -68.32 -18.44 0.39
C TRP A 11 -67.46 -17.57 1.31
N TRP A 12 -67.63 -17.70 2.61
CA TRP A 12 -66.64 -17.26 3.59
C TRP A 12 -65.65 -18.40 3.82
N LEU A 13 -64.54 -18.40 3.08
CA LEU A 13 -63.34 -19.11 3.48
C LEU A 13 -62.23 -18.06 3.63
N LEU A 14 -61.93 -17.75 4.89
CA LEU A 14 -60.68 -17.09 5.28
C LEU A 14 -59.51 -17.92 4.73
N PRO A 15 -58.53 -17.32 4.02
CA PRO A 15 -57.28 -18.01 3.76
C PRO A 15 -56.47 -18.03 5.06
N THR A 16 -56.22 -19.24 5.58
CA THR A 16 -55.16 -19.49 6.55
C THR A 16 -53.80 -19.12 5.93
N PRO A 17 -52.75 -18.82 6.73
CA PRO A 17 -51.49 -18.32 6.22
C PRO A 17 -50.73 -19.48 5.54
N LEU A 18 -50.97 -19.64 4.24
CA LEU A 18 -50.23 -20.55 3.36
C LEU A 18 -48.75 -20.16 3.20
N SER A 19 -48.23 -19.15 3.90
CA SER A 19 -46.89 -18.63 3.65
C SER A 19 -45.77 -19.33 4.42
N SER A 20 -46.04 -19.98 5.56
CA SER A 20 -44.96 -20.50 6.42
C SER A 20 -44.69 -21.99 6.22
N LEU A 21 -45.74 -22.83 6.17
CA LEU A 21 -45.61 -24.27 5.95
C LEU A 21 -45.25 -24.63 4.51
N ALA A 22 -45.78 -23.93 3.51
CA ALA A 22 -45.42 -24.14 2.11
C ALA A 22 -43.95 -23.77 1.84
N LEU A 23 -43.45 -22.70 2.48
CA LEU A 23 -42.06 -22.27 2.39
C LEU A 23 -41.10 -23.29 3.04
N LEU A 24 -41.48 -23.83 4.20
CA LEU A 24 -40.73 -24.91 4.85
C LEU A 24 -40.74 -26.20 4.01
N LEU A 25 -41.86 -26.53 3.36
CA LEU A 25 -41.97 -27.71 2.50
C LEU A 25 -41.11 -27.59 1.23
N ILE A 26 -41.02 -26.40 0.64
CA ILE A 26 -40.14 -26.12 -0.52
C ILE A 26 -38.66 -26.27 -0.14
N LEU A 27 -38.24 -25.80 1.04
CA LEU A 27 -36.86 -25.93 1.52
C LEU A 27 -36.44 -27.37 1.83
N VAL A 28 -37.39 -28.23 2.25
CA VAL A 28 -37.13 -29.65 2.58
C VAL A 28 -37.17 -30.54 1.33
N LEU A 29 -38.03 -30.22 0.36
CA LEU A 29 -38.18 -31.02 -0.88
C LEU A 29 -37.20 -30.61 -1.99
N PHE A 30 -36.66 -29.38 -1.93
CA PHE A 30 -35.71 -28.86 -2.89
C PHE A 30 -34.57 -28.10 -2.18
N PRO A 31 -33.61 -28.80 -1.54
CA PRO A 31 -32.46 -28.14 -0.92
C PRO A 31 -31.63 -27.30 -1.93
N GLU A 32 -31.74 -27.61 -3.23
CA GLU A 32 -31.11 -26.87 -4.34
C GLU A 32 -31.82 -25.55 -4.71
N LEU A 33 -33.05 -25.31 -4.22
CA LEU A 33 -33.81 -24.06 -4.41
C LEU A 33 -33.60 -23.06 -3.27
N ALA A 34 -32.79 -23.38 -2.26
CA ALA A 34 -32.29 -22.39 -1.33
C ALA A 34 -31.32 -21.46 -2.09
N LEU A 35 -31.85 -20.42 -2.73
CA LEU A 35 -31.07 -19.30 -3.24
C LEU A 35 -30.16 -18.84 -2.10
N THR A 36 -28.87 -19.20 -2.17
CA THR A 36 -27.87 -18.81 -1.20
C THR A 36 -27.80 -17.30 -1.21
N GLN A 37 -28.39 -16.66 -0.19
CA GLN A 37 -28.39 -15.21 -0.12
C GLN A 37 -26.94 -14.72 -0.10
N PRO A 38 -26.59 -13.74 -0.94
CA PRO A 38 -25.23 -13.22 -1.03
C PRO A 38 -24.79 -12.70 0.33
N ASN A 39 -23.51 -12.92 0.64
CA ASN A 39 -22.97 -12.55 1.94
C ASN A 39 -22.93 -11.02 2.07
N LYS A 40 -23.50 -10.48 3.16
CA LYS A 40 -23.55 -9.03 3.45
C LYS A 40 -22.15 -8.40 3.51
N ASP A 41 -21.15 -9.15 3.95
CA ASP A 41 -19.77 -8.69 4.05
C ASP A 41 -19.15 -8.45 2.67
N ASP A 42 -19.43 -9.32 1.70
CA ASP A 42 -18.92 -9.15 0.33
C ASP A 42 -19.57 -7.94 -0.37
N ILE A 43 -20.82 -7.63 -0.04
CA ILE A 43 -21.50 -6.41 -0.52
C ILE A 43 -20.82 -5.17 0.08
N ALA A 44 -20.62 -5.15 1.41
CA ALA A 44 -19.97 -4.04 2.11
C ALA A 44 -18.50 -3.84 1.67
N CYS A 45 -17.82 -4.94 1.36
CA CYS A 45 -16.48 -4.97 0.78
C CYS A 45 -16.43 -4.20 -0.55
N LEU A 46 -17.25 -4.59 -1.52
CA LEU A 46 -17.25 -3.99 -2.87
C LEU A 46 -17.75 -2.54 -2.85
N GLN A 47 -18.77 -2.22 -2.05
CA GLN A 47 -19.24 -0.84 -1.89
C GLN A 47 -18.19 0.04 -1.21
N GLY A 48 -17.50 -0.50 -0.19
CA GLY A 48 -16.41 0.20 0.48
C GLY A 48 -15.20 0.42 -0.42
N PHE A 49 -14.93 -0.51 -1.34
CA PHE A 49 -13.91 -0.32 -2.37
C PHE A 49 -14.32 0.78 -3.35
N GLN A 50 -15.51 0.65 -3.95
CA GLN A 50 -16.05 1.60 -4.93
C GLN A 50 -16.15 3.03 -4.38
N SER A 51 -16.42 3.21 -3.09
CA SER A 51 -16.50 4.55 -2.50
C SER A 51 -15.15 5.28 -2.43
N MET A 52 -14.03 4.55 -2.52
CA MET A 52 -12.68 5.10 -2.41
C MET A 52 -11.92 5.16 -3.73
N VAL A 53 -12.44 4.52 -4.78
CA VAL A 53 -11.82 4.51 -6.11
C VAL A 53 -12.72 5.11 -7.17
N LYS A 54 -12.10 5.72 -8.18
CA LYS A 54 -12.77 6.21 -9.40
C LYS A 54 -12.12 5.59 -10.61
N GLY A 55 -12.90 5.04 -11.53
CA GLY A 55 -12.41 4.56 -12.81
C GLY A 55 -12.27 5.68 -13.83
N ALA A 56 -11.39 5.50 -14.81
CA ALA A 56 -11.31 6.40 -15.96
C ALA A 56 -12.55 6.30 -16.86
N ASP A 57 -13.15 5.12 -16.93
CA ASP A 57 -14.44 4.88 -17.59
C ASP A 57 -15.60 5.09 -16.60
N PRO A 58 -16.50 6.06 -16.82
CA PRO A 58 -17.70 6.27 -15.99
C PRO A 58 -18.62 5.04 -15.94
N ALA A 59 -18.56 4.15 -16.93
CA ALA A 59 -19.36 2.93 -16.97
C ALA A 59 -18.75 1.76 -16.17
N LEU A 60 -17.49 1.86 -15.71
CA LEU A 60 -16.80 0.75 -15.06
C LEU A 60 -17.58 0.15 -13.87
N PHE A 61 -18.19 1.03 -13.08
CA PHE A 61 -18.95 0.66 -11.89
C PHE A 61 -20.47 0.84 -12.06
N ILE A 62 -20.96 1.05 -13.29
CA ILE A 62 -22.40 1.34 -13.52
C ILE A 62 -23.29 0.18 -13.07
N ASN A 63 -22.78 -1.05 -13.17
CA ASN A 63 -23.48 -2.27 -12.76
C ASN A 63 -23.29 -2.60 -11.27
N TRP A 64 -22.43 -1.86 -10.56
CA TRP A 64 -22.21 -2.04 -9.12
C TRP A 64 -23.27 -1.27 -8.33
N THR A 65 -24.53 -1.66 -8.50
CA THR A 65 -25.66 -1.02 -7.80
C THR A 65 -25.95 -1.74 -6.48
N SER A 66 -26.54 -1.04 -5.51
CA SER A 66 -26.94 -1.63 -4.22
C SER A 66 -28.06 -2.68 -4.35
N SER A 67 -28.79 -2.66 -5.46
CA SER A 67 -29.87 -3.61 -5.78
C SER A 67 -29.42 -4.79 -6.64
N ALA A 68 -28.29 -4.68 -7.34
CA ALA A 68 -27.71 -5.76 -8.12
C ALA A 68 -26.65 -6.49 -7.28
N PHE A 69 -26.71 -7.81 -7.27
CA PHE A 69 -25.77 -8.64 -6.51
C PHE A 69 -24.67 -9.17 -7.43
N PRO A 70 -23.38 -9.00 -7.08
CA PRO A 70 -22.27 -9.50 -7.90
C PRO A 70 -22.28 -11.02 -8.07
N CYS A 71 -22.80 -11.73 -7.07
CA CYS A 71 -22.76 -13.19 -6.99
C CYS A 71 -24.13 -13.85 -7.15
N ASN A 72 -25.14 -13.14 -7.67
CA ASN A 72 -26.44 -13.74 -7.99
C ASN A 72 -26.42 -14.23 -9.44
N THR A 73 -25.98 -15.48 -9.64
CA THR A 73 -26.16 -16.17 -10.90
C THR A 73 -27.62 -16.57 -11.02
N THR A 74 -28.36 -15.95 -11.94
CA THR A 74 -29.59 -16.57 -12.45
C THR A 74 -29.22 -17.88 -13.16
N GLN A 75 -30.07 -18.91 -13.09
CA GLN A 75 -29.81 -20.28 -13.58
C GLN A 75 -29.40 -20.37 -15.07
N ASP A 76 -29.51 -19.28 -15.81
CA ASP A 76 -29.16 -19.09 -17.21
C ASP A 76 -27.76 -18.47 -17.45
N GLY A 77 -26.94 -18.30 -16.39
CA GLY A 77 -25.56 -17.80 -16.51
C GLY A 77 -25.45 -16.33 -16.91
N ARG A 78 -26.56 -15.58 -16.77
CA ARG A 78 -26.76 -14.22 -17.28
C ARG A 78 -26.99 -13.18 -16.17
N GLY A 79 -26.42 -13.42 -14.99
CA GLY A 79 -26.40 -12.44 -13.91
C GLY A 79 -25.58 -11.20 -14.29
N PRO A 80 -25.79 -10.04 -13.64
CA PRO A 80 -25.01 -8.84 -13.92
C PRO A 80 -23.53 -9.11 -13.67
N THR A 81 -22.71 -9.06 -14.72
CA THR A 81 -21.26 -9.22 -14.60
C THR A 81 -20.69 -7.93 -14.04
N PHE A 82 -20.48 -7.89 -12.73
CA PHE A 82 -19.68 -6.84 -12.12
C PHE A 82 -18.29 -6.93 -12.74
N VAL A 83 -17.90 -5.90 -13.49
CA VAL A 83 -16.63 -5.91 -14.21
C VAL A 83 -15.50 -6.21 -13.23
N GLY A 84 -14.68 -7.20 -13.55
CA GLY A 84 -13.55 -7.62 -12.72
C GLY A 84 -13.89 -8.45 -11.49
N VAL A 85 -15.17 -8.74 -11.20
CA VAL A 85 -15.56 -9.55 -10.04
C VAL A 85 -15.92 -10.95 -10.47
N THR A 86 -15.30 -11.96 -9.85
CA THR A 86 -15.71 -13.36 -9.99
C THR A 86 -16.18 -13.91 -8.66
N CYS A 87 -17.26 -14.69 -8.71
CA CYS A 87 -17.85 -15.32 -7.53
C CYS A 87 -17.79 -16.85 -7.62
N SER A 88 -17.68 -17.49 -6.46
CA SER A 88 -17.86 -18.94 -6.29
C SER A 88 -18.74 -19.18 -5.07
N SER A 89 -19.74 -20.06 -5.20
CA SER A 89 -20.66 -20.40 -4.10
C SER A 89 -21.26 -19.17 -3.39
N SER A 90 -21.71 -18.18 -4.17
CA SER A 90 -22.27 -16.90 -3.68
C SER A 90 -21.30 -16.02 -2.87
N ARG A 91 -19.98 -16.25 -2.98
CA ARG A 91 -18.93 -15.45 -2.35
C ARG A 91 -18.02 -14.82 -3.39
N VAL A 92 -17.53 -13.61 -3.13
CA VAL A 92 -16.51 -12.97 -3.98
C VAL A 92 -15.18 -13.69 -3.77
N VAL A 93 -14.59 -14.20 -4.86
CA VAL A 93 -13.32 -14.93 -4.82
C VAL A 93 -12.22 -14.25 -5.62
N SER A 94 -12.57 -13.35 -6.54
CA SER A 94 -11.57 -12.62 -7.33
C SER A 94 -12.07 -11.22 -7.65
N LEU A 95 -11.16 -10.25 -7.53
CA LEU A 95 -11.30 -8.86 -7.96
C LEU A 95 -10.10 -8.52 -8.84
N VAL A 96 -10.32 -8.45 -10.15
CA VAL A 96 -9.31 -8.16 -11.18
C VAL A 96 -9.74 -6.91 -11.95
N LEU A 97 -9.12 -5.78 -11.62
CA LEU A 97 -9.34 -4.48 -12.24
C LEU A 97 -8.03 -3.89 -12.76
N SER A 98 -7.16 -4.75 -13.30
CA SER A 98 -5.92 -4.32 -13.95
C SER A 98 -6.19 -3.41 -15.15
N ASN A 99 -5.40 -2.33 -15.26
CA ASN A 99 -5.46 -1.38 -16.38
C ASN A 99 -6.87 -0.81 -16.63
N LYS A 100 -7.49 -0.27 -15.58
CA LYS A 100 -8.81 0.40 -15.64
C LYS A 100 -8.74 1.90 -15.38
N GLY A 101 -7.54 2.46 -15.33
CA GLY A 101 -7.30 3.87 -15.00
C GLY A 101 -7.89 4.24 -13.65
N LEU A 102 -7.86 3.32 -12.68
CA LEU A 102 -8.36 3.57 -11.34
C LEU A 102 -7.50 4.64 -10.64
N THR A 103 -8.16 5.59 -10.00
CA THR A 103 -7.56 6.60 -9.12
C THR A 103 -8.21 6.53 -7.74
N GLY A 104 -7.61 7.14 -6.72
CA GLY A 104 -8.08 7.08 -5.34
C GLY A 104 -7.18 6.19 -4.49
N THR A 105 -7.73 5.54 -3.45
CA THR A 105 -6.96 4.71 -2.52
C THR A 105 -7.59 3.33 -2.32
N ILE A 106 -6.77 2.35 -1.95
CA ILE A 106 -7.25 1.00 -1.64
C ILE A 106 -8.04 1.04 -0.32
N SER A 107 -9.30 0.61 -0.37
CA SER A 107 -10.18 0.63 0.80
C SER A 107 -9.84 -0.50 1.79
N PRO A 108 -9.76 -0.22 3.10
CA PRO A 108 -9.59 -1.26 4.11
C PRO A 108 -10.77 -2.24 4.16
N ASN A 109 -11.94 -1.86 3.62
CA ASN A 109 -13.13 -2.73 3.54
C ASN A 109 -12.94 -3.92 2.60
N LEU A 110 -11.91 -3.94 1.74
CA LEU A 110 -11.57 -5.13 0.95
C LEU A 110 -11.35 -6.36 1.84
N SER A 111 -10.91 -6.16 3.08
CA SER A 111 -10.77 -7.21 4.10
C SER A 111 -12.07 -7.94 4.48
N LEU A 112 -13.24 -7.37 4.15
CA LEU A 112 -14.54 -7.98 4.39
C LEU A 112 -14.86 -9.11 3.38
N CYS A 113 -14.25 -9.09 2.19
CA CYS A 113 -14.35 -10.18 1.21
C CYS A 113 -13.52 -11.39 1.65
N ARG A 114 -13.93 -12.10 2.71
CA ARG A 114 -13.11 -13.13 3.38
C ARG A 114 -12.68 -14.30 2.49
N ASN A 115 -13.40 -14.55 1.40
CA ASN A 115 -13.08 -15.63 0.46
C ASN A 115 -12.26 -15.16 -0.76
N LEU A 116 -11.80 -13.90 -0.75
CA LEU A 116 -11.01 -13.35 -1.85
C LEU A 116 -9.67 -14.10 -1.95
N GLY A 117 -9.48 -14.77 -3.09
CA GLY A 117 -8.26 -15.47 -3.46
C GLY A 117 -7.36 -14.65 -4.39
N ILE A 118 -7.94 -13.79 -5.22
CA ILE A 118 -7.19 -12.97 -6.19
C ILE A 118 -7.59 -11.52 -6.03
N LEU A 119 -6.62 -10.66 -5.76
CA LEU A 119 -6.75 -9.22 -5.81
C LEU A 119 -5.68 -8.67 -6.78
N ASP A 120 -6.13 -8.26 -7.96
CA ASP A 120 -5.29 -7.64 -8.98
C ASP A 120 -5.82 -6.24 -9.32
N LEU A 121 -5.08 -5.23 -8.88
CA LEU A 121 -5.32 -3.82 -9.13
C LEU A 121 -4.14 -3.17 -9.89
N SER A 122 -3.34 -3.99 -10.57
CA SER A 122 -2.13 -3.57 -11.27
C SER A 122 -2.40 -2.55 -12.38
N GLN A 123 -1.37 -1.80 -12.80
CA GLN A 123 -1.42 -0.88 -13.93
C GLN A 123 -2.54 0.18 -13.79
N ASN A 124 -2.63 0.81 -12.62
CA ASN A 124 -3.59 1.87 -12.35
C ASN A 124 -2.87 3.12 -11.81
N SER A 125 -3.63 4.09 -11.31
CA SER A 125 -3.11 5.32 -10.69
C SER A 125 -3.58 5.44 -9.24
N LEU A 126 -3.62 4.31 -8.52
CA LEU A 126 -3.98 4.27 -7.11
C LEU A 126 -2.86 4.89 -6.26
N THR A 127 -3.26 5.62 -5.23
CA THR A 127 -2.38 6.32 -4.28
C THR A 127 -2.71 5.91 -2.84
N GLY A 128 -2.11 6.55 -1.85
CA GLY A 128 -2.30 6.24 -0.43
C GLY A 128 -1.38 5.13 0.03
N THR A 129 -1.78 4.38 1.06
CA THR A 129 -1.02 3.25 1.62
C THR A 129 -1.73 1.93 1.36
N LEU A 130 -0.98 0.83 1.41
CA LEU A 130 -1.56 -0.51 1.39
C LEU A 130 -2.19 -0.80 2.77
N PRO A 131 -3.49 -1.09 2.88
CA PRO A 131 -4.14 -1.29 4.18
C PRO A 131 -3.63 -2.56 4.89
N SER A 132 -3.25 -2.45 6.17
CA SER A 132 -2.85 -3.60 6.97
C SER A 132 -3.98 -4.63 7.15
N THR A 133 -5.24 -4.20 7.04
CA THR A 133 -6.42 -5.08 7.09
C THR A 133 -6.45 -6.11 5.97
N LEU A 134 -5.69 -5.95 4.88
CA LEU A 134 -5.56 -6.98 3.86
C LEU A 134 -4.96 -8.29 4.41
N GLY A 135 -4.19 -8.22 5.50
CA GLY A 135 -3.72 -9.41 6.23
C GLY A 135 -4.83 -10.29 6.79
N MET A 136 -6.08 -9.80 6.81
CA MET A 136 -7.25 -10.55 7.27
C MET A 136 -7.85 -11.48 6.20
N LEU A 137 -7.33 -11.44 4.97
CA LEU A 137 -7.76 -12.26 3.83
C LEU A 137 -7.02 -13.59 3.79
N SER A 138 -7.40 -14.51 4.68
CA SER A 138 -6.69 -15.79 4.88
C SER A 138 -6.60 -16.68 3.64
N TYR A 139 -7.48 -16.51 2.65
CA TYR A 139 -7.50 -17.29 1.40
C TYR A 139 -6.78 -16.61 0.25
N LEU A 140 -6.21 -15.41 0.44
CA LEU A 140 -5.56 -14.66 -0.62
C LEU A 140 -4.34 -15.43 -1.15
N MET A 141 -4.35 -15.67 -2.46
CA MET A 141 -3.31 -16.38 -3.22
C MET A 141 -2.50 -15.41 -4.08
N THR A 142 -3.15 -14.38 -4.63
CA THR A 142 -2.50 -13.36 -5.46
C THR A 142 -2.85 -11.98 -4.93
N LEU A 143 -1.82 -11.20 -4.60
CA LEU A 143 -1.91 -9.76 -4.36
C LEU A 143 -1.02 -9.05 -5.36
N ASN A 144 -1.62 -8.46 -6.38
CA ASN A 144 -0.93 -7.67 -7.38
C ASN A 144 -1.43 -6.22 -7.37
N VAL A 145 -0.55 -5.29 -7.01
CA VAL A 145 -0.80 -3.85 -7.05
C VAL A 145 0.31 -3.11 -7.81
N SER A 146 1.05 -3.82 -8.67
CA SER A 146 2.18 -3.26 -9.40
C SER A 146 1.77 -2.14 -10.35
N HIS A 147 2.73 -1.30 -10.74
CA HIS A 147 2.49 -0.13 -11.61
C HIS A 147 1.37 0.78 -11.08
N ASN A 148 1.54 1.27 -9.85
CA ASN A 148 0.66 2.25 -9.22
C ASN A 148 1.49 3.36 -8.57
N GLN A 149 0.88 4.17 -7.70
CA GLN A 149 1.52 5.27 -6.99
C GLN A 149 1.35 5.11 -5.47
N ILE A 150 1.24 3.86 -5.00
CA ILE A 150 1.03 3.52 -3.59
C ILE A 150 2.32 3.79 -2.82
N SER A 151 2.19 4.36 -1.64
CA SER A 151 3.29 4.86 -0.81
C SER A 151 3.23 4.31 0.61
N GLY A 152 4.26 4.61 1.41
CA GLY A 152 4.34 4.18 2.81
C GLY A 152 4.90 2.75 2.95
N PRO A 153 4.91 2.20 4.17
CA PRO A 153 5.48 0.88 4.44
C PRO A 153 4.60 -0.24 3.91
N ILE A 154 5.24 -1.36 3.57
CA ILE A 154 4.55 -2.62 3.32
C ILE A 154 4.07 -3.15 4.69
N PRO A 155 2.76 -3.36 4.91
CA PRO A 155 2.26 -3.86 6.18
C PRO A 155 2.76 -5.28 6.48
N ALA A 156 3.28 -5.49 7.69
CA ALA A 156 3.74 -6.82 8.12
C ALA A 156 2.59 -7.84 8.19
N GLU A 157 1.36 -7.37 8.38
CA GLU A 157 0.14 -8.17 8.45
C GLU A 157 -0.15 -8.95 7.16
N ILE A 158 0.42 -8.55 6.02
CA ILE A 158 0.34 -9.34 4.77
C ILE A 158 0.90 -10.76 4.97
N ALA A 159 1.83 -10.95 5.92
CA ALA A 159 2.33 -12.26 6.30
C ALA A 159 1.26 -13.21 6.87
N ASN A 160 0.10 -12.70 7.31
CA ASN A 160 -1.03 -13.52 7.77
C ASN A 160 -1.78 -14.21 6.62
N CYS A 161 -1.56 -13.79 5.37
CA CYS A 161 -2.12 -14.43 4.17
C CYS A 161 -1.36 -15.72 3.85
N SER A 162 -1.49 -16.75 4.68
CA SER A 162 -0.71 -18.00 4.59
C SER A 162 -0.85 -18.79 3.27
N TYR A 163 -1.85 -18.46 2.43
CA TYR A 163 -2.06 -19.04 1.11
C TYR A 163 -1.46 -18.22 -0.04
N LEU A 164 -0.75 -17.12 0.26
CA LEU A 164 -0.21 -16.23 -0.76
C LEU A 164 0.89 -16.93 -1.57
N HIS A 165 0.70 -16.99 -2.89
CA HIS A 165 1.64 -17.52 -3.88
C HIS A 165 2.32 -16.40 -4.66
N GLU A 166 1.62 -15.29 -4.87
CA GLU A 166 2.12 -14.13 -5.60
C GLU A 166 1.90 -12.84 -4.82
N LEU A 167 2.99 -12.10 -4.63
CA LEU A 167 3.01 -10.75 -4.08
C LEU A 167 3.81 -9.86 -5.03
N ASP A 168 3.10 -9.06 -5.81
CA ASP A 168 3.70 -8.14 -6.78
C ASP A 168 3.36 -6.69 -6.41
N LEU A 169 4.39 -5.97 -5.98
CA LEU A 169 4.38 -4.59 -5.52
C LEU A 169 5.27 -3.70 -6.41
N GLU A 170 5.73 -4.22 -7.55
CA GLU A 170 6.67 -3.57 -8.47
C GLU A 170 6.16 -2.20 -8.93
N GLN A 171 7.08 -1.25 -9.17
CA GLN A 171 6.76 0.09 -9.67
C GLN A 171 5.68 0.82 -8.86
N ASN A 172 6.03 1.11 -7.61
CA ASN A 172 5.23 1.93 -6.70
C ASN A 172 6.16 2.93 -5.96
N ARG A 173 5.70 3.47 -4.84
CA ARG A 173 6.45 4.39 -3.96
C ARG A 173 6.54 3.84 -2.54
N PHE A 174 6.54 2.51 -2.37
CA PHE A 174 6.68 1.88 -1.06
C PHE A 174 8.01 2.27 -0.42
N SER A 175 8.00 2.56 0.88
CA SER A 175 9.14 3.12 1.61
C SER A 175 9.36 2.42 2.95
N GLY A 176 10.55 2.58 3.54
CA GLY A 176 10.92 1.90 4.79
C GLY A 176 11.44 0.48 4.53
N GLU A 177 11.57 -0.30 5.60
CA GLU A 177 12.18 -1.62 5.54
C GLU A 177 11.23 -2.70 4.99
N LEU A 178 11.81 -3.72 4.35
CA LEU A 178 11.09 -4.95 4.00
C LEU A 178 10.71 -5.72 5.28
N PRO A 179 9.40 -5.98 5.54
CA PRO A 179 9.00 -6.69 6.74
C PRO A 179 9.55 -8.12 6.75
N ALA A 180 10.37 -8.45 7.74
CA ALA A 180 10.90 -9.81 7.92
C ALA A 180 9.79 -10.87 8.08
N ALA A 181 8.60 -10.46 8.53
CA ALA A 181 7.42 -11.33 8.63
C ALA A 181 7.03 -11.97 7.29
N LEU A 182 7.28 -11.32 6.15
CA LEU A 182 6.98 -11.90 4.82
C LEU A 182 7.78 -13.18 4.55
N ALA A 183 8.92 -13.40 5.22
CA ALA A 183 9.67 -14.65 5.12
C ALA A 183 8.88 -15.87 5.61
N THR A 184 7.87 -15.66 6.47
CA THR A 184 7.02 -16.74 6.99
C THR A 184 6.07 -17.33 5.95
N LEU A 185 5.81 -16.63 4.84
CA LEU A 185 4.95 -17.08 3.74
C LEU A 185 5.60 -18.23 2.97
N GLN A 186 5.39 -19.47 3.39
CA GLN A 186 6.03 -20.66 2.80
C GLN A 186 5.55 -20.99 1.38
N LYS A 187 4.36 -20.52 0.99
CA LYS A 187 3.77 -20.76 -0.34
C LYS A 187 4.13 -19.70 -1.37
N LEU A 188 4.81 -18.63 -0.96
CA LEU A 188 5.16 -17.51 -1.83
C LEU A 188 6.21 -17.96 -2.86
N GLN A 189 5.81 -17.93 -4.13
CA GLN A 189 6.61 -18.35 -5.29
C GLN A 189 7.02 -17.16 -6.15
N THR A 190 6.11 -16.19 -6.31
CA THR A 190 6.36 -14.95 -7.04
C THR A 190 6.40 -13.81 -6.04
N PHE A 191 7.50 -13.07 -6.03
CA PHE A 191 7.70 -11.90 -5.20
C PHE A 191 8.45 -10.84 -6.00
N ASP A 192 7.88 -9.65 -6.12
CA ASP A 192 8.52 -8.51 -6.75
C ASP A 192 8.21 -7.24 -5.96
N VAL A 193 9.26 -6.55 -5.53
CA VAL A 193 9.21 -5.25 -4.83
C VAL A 193 10.11 -4.24 -5.52
N SER A 194 10.54 -4.53 -6.75
CA SER A 194 11.48 -3.71 -7.49
C SER A 194 10.87 -2.35 -7.83
N HIS A 195 11.73 -1.37 -8.11
CA HIS A 195 11.34 -0.02 -8.50
C HIS A 195 10.43 0.67 -7.47
N ASN A 196 10.87 0.69 -6.21
CA ASN A 196 10.21 1.37 -5.10
C ASN A 196 11.22 2.27 -4.34
N ASN A 197 10.85 2.76 -3.16
CA ASN A 197 11.70 3.55 -2.27
C ASN A 197 12.06 2.78 -0.99
N LEU A 198 12.17 1.45 -1.06
CA LEU A 198 12.49 0.61 0.09
C LEU A 198 13.95 0.80 0.52
N GLU A 199 14.20 0.59 1.81
CA GLU A 199 15.50 0.76 2.43
C GLU A 199 15.87 -0.35 3.41
N GLY A 200 17.12 -0.36 3.84
CA GLY A 200 17.62 -1.32 4.82
C GLY A 200 18.06 -2.67 4.22
N PRO A 201 18.40 -3.65 5.07
CA PRO A 201 18.86 -4.95 4.63
C PRO A 201 17.70 -5.82 4.14
N ILE A 202 17.91 -6.58 3.07
CA ILE A 202 16.97 -7.64 2.66
C ILE A 202 16.96 -8.73 3.76
N PRO A 203 15.79 -9.03 4.37
CA PRO A 203 15.69 -10.06 5.41
C PRO A 203 16.17 -11.43 4.92
N THR A 204 16.93 -12.15 5.74
CA THR A 204 17.55 -13.44 5.36
C THR A 204 16.54 -14.45 4.80
N GLY A 205 15.37 -14.57 5.42
CA GLY A 205 14.33 -15.48 4.94
C GLY A 205 13.65 -15.07 3.63
N LEU A 206 13.87 -13.85 3.15
CA LEU A 206 13.47 -13.39 1.80
C LEU A 206 14.65 -13.43 0.82
N SER A 207 15.89 -13.36 1.30
CA SER A 207 17.07 -13.30 0.43
C SER A 207 17.52 -14.67 -0.05
N ASN A 208 17.59 -15.69 0.82
CA ASN A 208 18.13 -16.99 0.47
C ASN A 208 17.34 -18.18 1.01
N THR A 209 17.47 -19.31 0.31
CA THR A 209 17.00 -20.63 0.74
C THR A 209 18.06 -21.31 1.60
N SER A 210 17.68 -22.41 2.25
CA SER A 210 18.58 -23.17 3.16
C SER A 210 19.84 -23.71 2.49
N ASP A 211 19.86 -23.86 1.16
CA ASP A 211 21.01 -24.24 0.34
C ASP A 211 21.90 -23.05 -0.08
N GLY A 212 21.60 -21.83 0.41
CA GLY A 212 22.37 -20.61 0.16
C GLY A 212 22.07 -19.95 -1.19
N ARG A 213 21.13 -20.47 -1.99
CA ARG A 213 20.69 -19.86 -3.24
C ARG A 213 19.73 -18.70 -3.00
N PRO A 214 19.60 -17.75 -3.94
CA PRO A 214 18.60 -16.70 -3.83
C PRO A 214 17.18 -17.29 -3.78
N ARG A 215 16.39 -16.89 -2.78
CA ARG A 215 14.97 -17.29 -2.69
C ARG A 215 14.16 -16.66 -3.82
N PHE A 216 14.45 -15.39 -4.11
CA PHE A 216 13.92 -14.64 -5.25
C PHE A 216 15.09 -14.01 -6.02
N ASN A 217 14.92 -13.75 -7.31
CA ASN A 217 15.98 -13.18 -8.14
C ASN A 217 16.35 -11.75 -7.71
N ALA A 218 17.58 -11.32 -8.05
CA ALA A 218 18.02 -9.93 -7.80
C ALA A 218 17.06 -8.89 -8.41
N SER A 219 16.51 -9.19 -9.59
CA SER A 219 15.53 -8.35 -10.28
C SER A 219 14.33 -8.00 -9.41
N SER A 220 13.87 -8.91 -8.54
CA SER A 220 12.73 -8.70 -7.62
C SER A 220 12.98 -7.60 -6.58
N PHE A 221 14.23 -7.17 -6.40
CA PHE A 221 14.63 -6.19 -5.38
C PHE A 221 15.26 -4.92 -5.99
N GLU A 222 15.59 -4.95 -7.28
CA GLU A 222 16.29 -3.86 -7.98
C GLU A 222 15.45 -2.57 -8.03
N GLY A 223 16.07 -1.45 -8.39
CA GLY A 223 15.36 -0.16 -8.47
C GLY A 223 14.93 0.42 -7.11
N ASN A 224 15.39 -0.14 -5.99
CA ASN A 224 15.24 0.41 -4.63
C ASN A 224 16.57 1.02 -4.16
N PRO A 225 16.75 2.35 -4.14
CA PRO A 225 18.05 2.97 -3.87
C PRO A 225 18.62 2.71 -2.47
N GLY A 226 17.76 2.51 -1.46
CA GLY A 226 18.17 2.30 -0.08
C GLY A 226 18.29 0.83 0.32
N LEU A 227 17.85 -0.10 -0.53
CA LEU A 227 17.76 -1.52 -0.23
C LEU A 227 19.09 -2.20 -0.55
N TYR A 228 19.60 -3.02 0.37
CA TYR A 228 20.90 -3.69 0.18
C TYR A 228 20.94 -5.09 0.79
N GLY A 229 21.96 -5.86 0.42
CA GLY A 229 22.14 -7.24 0.85
C GLY A 229 21.88 -8.24 -0.27
N PHE A 230 22.18 -9.51 -0.01
CA PHE A 230 21.91 -10.58 -0.98
C PHE A 230 20.40 -10.62 -1.29
N PRO A 231 19.96 -10.87 -2.54
CA PRO A 231 20.76 -11.20 -3.73
C PRO A 231 21.22 -10.00 -4.57
N LEU A 232 21.00 -8.76 -4.11
CA LEU A 232 21.47 -7.58 -4.84
C LEU A 232 23.00 -7.56 -4.88
N PRO A 233 23.60 -7.14 -6.02
CA PRO A 233 25.01 -6.84 -6.05
C PRO A 233 25.29 -5.76 -5.00
N TYR A 234 26.35 -5.96 -4.22
CA TYR A 234 26.72 -5.06 -3.13
C TYR A 234 26.65 -3.61 -3.60
N ALA A 235 25.75 -2.82 -3.01
CA ALA A 235 25.60 -1.42 -3.34
C ALA A 235 26.96 -0.76 -3.14
N LYS A 236 27.55 -0.27 -4.23
CA LYS A 236 28.79 0.50 -4.19
C LYS A 236 28.44 1.79 -3.46
N GLY A 237 28.55 1.76 -2.13
CA GLY A 237 28.24 2.88 -1.26
C GLY A 237 28.88 4.12 -1.84
N HIS A 238 28.12 5.23 -1.88
CA HIS A 238 28.58 6.52 -2.37
C HIS A 238 30.04 6.72 -1.95
N ASN A 239 30.96 6.58 -2.90
CA ASN A 239 32.33 7.01 -2.72
C ASN A 239 32.20 8.50 -2.46
N LEU A 240 32.23 8.92 -1.19
CA LEU A 240 32.61 10.27 -0.86
C LEU A 240 33.96 10.42 -1.56
N SER A 241 33.98 11.16 -2.67
CA SER A 241 35.13 11.13 -3.55
C SER A 241 36.34 11.50 -2.70
N ILE A 242 37.48 10.85 -2.92
CA ILE A 242 38.71 11.24 -2.23
C ILE A 242 38.93 12.76 -2.39
N LEU A 243 38.52 13.33 -3.54
CA LEU A 243 38.44 14.77 -3.78
C LEU A 243 37.58 15.54 -2.78
N ALA A 244 36.41 15.04 -2.37
CA ALA A 244 35.52 15.70 -1.40
C ALA A 244 36.13 15.72 0.00
N ILE A 245 36.76 14.62 0.43
CA ILE A 245 37.46 14.53 1.73
C ILE A 245 38.69 15.45 1.72
N VAL A 246 39.49 15.40 0.65
CA VAL A 246 40.66 16.28 0.47
C VAL A 246 40.24 17.76 0.39
N GLY A 247 39.11 18.06 -0.26
CA GLY A 247 38.56 19.41 -0.35
C GLY A 247 38.15 19.99 1.00
N ILE A 248 37.49 19.19 1.86
CA ILE A 248 37.14 19.59 3.23
C ILE A 248 38.42 19.84 4.07
N GLY A 249 39.42 18.97 3.93
CA GLY A 249 40.72 19.11 4.60
C GLY A 249 41.45 20.41 4.22
N LEU A 250 41.59 20.68 2.91
CA LEU A 250 42.25 21.88 2.40
C LEU A 250 41.51 23.17 2.76
N GLY A 251 40.17 23.15 2.73
CA GLY A 251 39.35 24.31 3.12
C GLY A 251 39.51 24.67 4.59
N SER A 252 39.55 23.67 5.47
CA SER A 252 39.70 23.90 6.92
C SER A 252 41.08 24.45 7.29
N GLY A 253 42.15 23.97 6.66
CA GLY A 253 43.51 24.48 6.85
C GLY A 253 43.67 25.93 6.38
N PHE A 254 43.11 26.27 5.22
CA PHE A 254 43.17 27.64 4.68
C PHE A 254 42.45 28.65 5.59
N LEU A 255 41.28 28.27 6.13
CA LEU A 255 40.53 29.12 7.05
C LEU A 255 41.31 29.35 8.37
N SER A 256 41.98 28.33 8.89
CA SER A 256 42.81 28.45 10.09
C SER A 256 43.98 29.42 9.91
N LEU A 257 44.65 29.37 8.75
CA LEU A 257 45.74 30.30 8.42
C LEU A 257 45.26 31.75 8.31
N ILE A 258 44.09 31.99 7.71
CA ILE A 258 43.49 33.32 7.64
C ILE A 258 43.18 33.88 9.04
N VAL A 259 42.58 33.07 9.91
CA VAL A 259 42.26 33.49 11.29
C VAL A 259 43.53 33.78 12.07
N SER A 260 44.58 32.95 11.93
CA SER A 260 45.87 33.18 12.57
C SER A 260 46.54 34.47 12.08
N PHE A 261 46.59 34.68 10.76
CA PHE A 261 47.20 35.87 10.16
C PHE A 261 46.47 37.15 10.59
N THR A 262 45.14 37.15 10.56
CA THR A 262 44.34 38.30 11.00
C THR A 262 44.53 38.61 12.49
N ALA A 263 44.62 37.58 13.36
CA ALA A 263 44.92 37.77 14.77
C ALA A 263 46.32 38.38 14.99
N VAL A 264 47.34 37.95 14.25
CA VAL A 264 48.69 38.53 14.30
C VAL A 264 48.69 39.98 13.84
N CYS A 265 48.00 40.30 12.74
CA CYS A 265 47.87 41.68 12.25
C CYS A 265 47.19 42.59 13.27
N ILE A 266 46.12 42.11 13.92
CA ILE A 266 45.44 42.86 14.98
C ILE A 266 46.38 43.10 16.16
N TRP A 267 47.11 42.06 16.59
CA TRP A 267 48.06 42.17 17.69
C TRP A 267 49.17 43.19 17.39
N LEU A 268 49.78 43.14 16.21
CA LEU A 268 50.80 44.10 15.79
C LEU A 268 50.30 45.55 15.84
N ARG A 269 49.10 45.82 15.28
CA ARG A 269 48.50 47.16 15.31
C ARG A 269 48.24 47.66 16.73
N VAL A 270 47.75 46.80 17.61
CA VAL A 270 47.53 47.15 19.02
C VAL A 270 48.86 47.45 19.71
N THR A 271 49.92 46.72 19.37
CA THR A 271 51.25 46.90 19.96
C THR A 271 51.87 48.23 19.51
N GLU A 272 51.78 48.57 18.23
CA GLU A 272 52.21 49.88 17.70
C GLU A 272 51.46 51.03 18.37
N GLN A 273 50.14 50.92 18.54
CA GLN A 273 49.35 51.95 19.24
C GLN A 273 49.78 52.13 20.70
N ARG A 274 50.12 51.05 21.40
CA ARG A 274 50.62 51.11 22.78
C ARG A 274 51.98 51.78 22.87
N LEU A 275 52.90 51.43 21.97
CA LEU A 275 54.23 52.05 21.89
C LEU A 275 54.11 53.55 21.59
N ALA A 276 53.30 53.94 20.61
CA ALA A 276 53.05 55.35 20.28
C ALA A 276 52.42 56.14 21.45
N ALA A 277 51.53 55.51 22.24
CA ALA A 277 50.94 56.13 23.42
C ALA A 277 51.94 56.31 24.57
N GLU A 278 52.91 55.40 24.72
CA GLU A 278 53.99 55.52 25.71
C GLU A 278 55.02 56.57 25.29
N GLU A 279 55.43 56.60 24.02
CA GLU A 279 56.31 57.65 23.48
C GLU A 279 55.70 59.06 23.62
N GLY A 280 54.39 59.20 23.37
CA GLY A 280 53.67 60.45 23.59
C GLY A 280 53.65 60.91 25.05
N LYS A 281 53.59 59.97 26.01
CA LYS A 281 53.68 60.29 27.45
C LYS A 281 55.10 60.68 27.87
N ILE A 282 56.12 60.01 27.33
CA ILE A 282 57.53 60.33 27.62
C ILE A 282 57.88 61.72 27.09
N SER A 283 57.40 62.08 25.91
CA SER A 283 57.65 63.38 25.28
C SER A 283 57.05 64.56 26.05
N GLN A 284 55.97 64.35 26.81
CA GLN A 284 55.38 65.38 27.68
C GLN A 284 56.10 65.53 29.04
N LEU A 285 57.00 64.62 29.40
CA LEU A 285 57.74 64.64 30.67
C LEU A 285 59.13 65.28 30.55
N VAL A 286 59.58 65.63 29.34
CA VAL A 286 60.86 66.31 29.11
C VAL A 286 60.58 67.80 28.93
N PRO A 287 60.89 68.67 29.91
CA PRO A 287 60.80 70.11 29.70
C PRO A 287 61.92 70.55 28.73
N GLU A 288 61.53 71.27 27.68
CA GLU A 288 62.42 71.94 26.75
C GLU A 288 63.21 73.00 27.53
N TYR A 289 64.52 72.76 27.70
CA TYR A 289 65.43 73.72 28.30
C TYR A 289 65.92 74.66 27.19
N ASP A 290 65.34 75.86 27.15
CA ASP A 290 65.93 77.05 26.51
C ASP A 290 67.14 77.58 27.31
#